data_AF-A0A1F7R4B0-F1
#
_entry.id   AF-A0A1F7R4B0-F1
#
_cell.length_a   1.000
_cell.length_b   1.000
_cell.length_c   1.000
_cell.angle_alpha   90.00
_cell.angle_beta   90.00
_cell.angle_gamma   90.00
#
_symmetry.space_group_name_H-M   'P 1'
#
loop_
_entity.id
_entity.type
_entity.pdbx_description
1 polymer ?
#
loop_
_entity_poly.entity_id
_entity_poly.type
_entity_poly.pdbx_seq_one_letter_code
_entity_poly.pdbx_strand_id
1 'polypeptide(L)'
;MSSKQKTIKPFTIHHLLFTLRLLFTVYHGKQKTDHRKRTVNGKLKTVKATSGFTVVELTIATAVFAAVLLVGLVSFLGVGKVYYKGVSLTQTQAVAQQILTQLTADIQFAPTIVTAKATGDGSSQFLCLGNIRYTFNLYQKVDLADHDNQSKFGLLRDSLPGSTGCNSPFGDGAVSLNNPTELLGNKMRLAKLNLTPAKDAAGGNVTDLWNLDVKVAYGDDDVLTNPGVENVTCDANLTSTQFCSVNSQTTTVSRGL
;
A
#
# COMPACT_ATOMS: atom_id res chain seq x y z
N MET A 1 -9.57 19.97 2.22
CA MET A 1 -8.42 19.72 3.12
C MET A 1 -7.17 19.64 2.27
N SER A 2 -6.25 20.60 2.43
CA SER A 2 -5.03 20.72 1.63
C SER A 2 -3.99 19.71 2.09
N SER A 3 -3.71 18.70 1.26
CA SER A 3 -2.68 17.69 1.51
C SER A 3 -1.31 18.34 1.39
N LYS A 4 -0.65 18.62 2.53
CA LYS A 4 0.75 19.04 2.56
C LYS A 4 1.62 17.82 2.21
N GLN A 5 1.91 17.64 0.93
CA GLN A 5 2.94 16.73 0.46
C GLN A 5 4.29 17.17 1.05
N LYS A 6 4.74 16.44 2.07
CA LYS A 6 6.08 16.61 2.65
C LYS A 6 7.07 16.07 1.62
N THR A 7 7.69 16.97 0.86
CA THR A 7 8.70 16.66 -0.14
C THR A 7 9.86 15.92 0.53
N ILE A 8 9.94 14.61 0.30
CA ILE A 8 11.08 13.79 0.73
C ILE A 8 12.26 14.27 -0.12
N LYS A 9 13.21 14.96 0.50
CA LYS A 9 14.46 15.35 -0.18
C LYS A 9 15.15 14.06 -0.62
N PRO A 10 15.43 13.88 -1.93
CA PRO A 10 16.11 12.69 -2.41
C PRO A 10 17.45 12.60 -1.68
N PHE A 11 17.74 11.43 -1.12
CA PHE A 11 19.03 11.13 -0.51
C PHE A 11 20.07 11.19 -1.62
N THR A 12 20.75 12.33 -1.73
CA THR A 12 21.63 12.66 -2.84
C THR A 12 22.80 11.69 -2.87
N ILE A 13 22.82 10.82 -3.88
CA ILE A 13 23.89 9.87 -4.24
C ILE A 13 25.27 10.55 -4.30
N HIS A 14 25.30 11.88 -4.45
CA HIS A 14 26.49 12.73 -4.37
C HIS A 14 27.36 12.49 -3.13
N HIS A 15 26.78 12.21 -1.96
CA HIS A 15 27.58 12.05 -0.75
C HIS A 15 28.36 10.73 -0.73
N LEU A 16 27.82 9.67 -1.34
CA LEU A 16 28.45 8.35 -1.45
C LEU A 16 29.55 8.33 -2.52
N LEU A 17 29.34 9.05 -3.63
CA LEU A 17 30.35 9.26 -4.66
C LEU A 17 31.56 10.06 -4.12
N PHE A 18 31.33 11.00 -3.21
CA PHE A 18 32.40 11.81 -2.63
C PHE A 18 33.31 11.00 -1.69
N THR A 19 32.74 10.10 -0.87
CA THR A 19 33.53 9.19 -0.01
C THR A 19 34.28 8.12 -0.81
N LEU A 20 33.69 7.57 -1.89
CA LEU A 20 34.40 6.63 -2.76
C LEU A 20 35.58 7.29 -3.48
N ARG A 21 35.45 8.55 -3.88
CA ARG A 21 36.54 9.31 -4.50
C ARG A 21 37.73 9.52 -3.55
N LEU A 22 37.46 9.79 -2.27
CA LEU A 22 38.50 9.92 -1.24
C LEU A 22 39.25 8.61 -1.00
N LEU A 23 38.54 7.48 -0.97
CA LEU A 23 39.16 6.15 -0.83
C LEU A 23 40.06 5.79 -2.02
N PHE A 24 39.64 6.10 -3.25
CA PHE A 24 40.47 5.88 -4.45
C PHE A 24 41.71 6.77 -4.50
N THR A 25 41.61 8.01 -4.00
CA THR A 25 42.74 8.95 -4.02
C THR A 25 43.82 8.56 -3.02
N VAL A 26 43.46 7.98 -1.88
CA VAL A 26 44.42 7.49 -0.87
C VAL A 26 45.17 6.24 -1.38
N TYR A 27 44.54 5.39 -2.18
CA TYR A 27 45.16 4.15 -2.65
C TYR A 27 46.26 4.38 -3.71
N HIS A 28 46.19 5.47 -4.49
CA HIS A 28 47.17 5.74 -5.56
C HIS A 28 48.44 6.50 -5.13
N GLY A 29 48.57 6.90 -3.85
CA GLY A 29 49.61 7.82 -3.39
C GLY A 29 51.00 7.22 -3.09
N LYS A 30 51.26 5.92 -3.31
CA LYS A 30 52.47 5.28 -2.76
C LYS A 30 53.18 4.30 -3.69
N GLN A 31 53.52 4.71 -4.91
CA GLN A 31 54.60 4.08 -5.68
C GLN A 31 55.50 5.13 -6.35
N LYS A 32 56.40 5.71 -5.56
CA LYS A 32 57.57 6.42 -6.09
C LYS A 32 58.78 5.51 -5.87
N THR A 33 59.01 4.62 -6.82
CA THR A 33 60.18 3.73 -6.87
C THR A 33 61.41 4.54 -7.26
N ASP A 34 62.33 4.65 -6.31
CA ASP A 34 63.61 5.35 -6.43
C ASP A 34 64.61 4.48 -7.22
N HIS A 35 64.89 4.89 -8.46
CA HIS A 35 65.84 4.22 -9.35
C HIS A 35 67.27 4.67 -9.07
N ARG A 36 67.92 4.04 -8.08
CA ARG A 36 69.37 4.18 -7.85
C ARG A 36 70.15 3.24 -8.79
N LYS A 37 70.73 3.79 -9.86
CA LYS A 37 71.69 3.08 -10.73
C LYS A 37 72.98 2.79 -9.94
N ARG A 38 73.25 1.52 -9.67
CA ARG A 38 74.58 1.01 -9.30
C ARG A 38 75.10 0.14 -10.44
N THR A 39 76.14 0.60 -11.09
CA THR A 39 76.95 -0.18 -12.04
C THR A 39 77.98 -0.96 -11.24
N VAL A 40 77.90 -2.29 -11.26
CA VAL A 40 78.94 -3.18 -10.73
C VAL A 40 79.22 -4.24 -11.79
N ASN A 41 80.43 -4.20 -12.36
CA ASN A 41 80.95 -5.20 -13.26
C ASN A 41 81.28 -6.47 -12.47
N GLY A 42 80.39 -7.45 -12.52
CA GLY A 42 80.59 -8.77 -11.94
C GLY A 42 79.49 -9.70 -12.41
N LYS A 43 79.88 -10.79 -13.08
CA LYS A 43 79.00 -11.79 -13.70
C LYS A 43 78.25 -12.57 -12.61
N LEU A 44 77.18 -11.99 -12.07
CA LEU A 44 76.29 -12.65 -11.11
C LEU A 44 74.98 -13.06 -11.80
N LYS A 45 74.60 -14.34 -11.68
CA LYS A 45 73.29 -14.83 -12.09
C LYS A 45 72.22 -14.17 -11.21
N THR A 46 71.51 -13.21 -11.77
CA THR A 46 70.39 -12.52 -11.13
C THR A 46 69.22 -13.50 -10.98
N VAL A 47 69.10 -14.14 -9.82
CA VAL A 47 67.84 -14.76 -9.41
C VAL A 47 66.87 -13.61 -9.19
N LYS A 48 65.92 -13.42 -10.12
CA LYS A 48 64.83 -12.46 -9.94
C LYS A 48 64.06 -12.86 -8.69
N ALA A 49 64.15 -12.05 -7.64
CA ALA A 49 63.34 -12.23 -6.45
C ALA A 49 61.87 -12.16 -6.85
N THR A 50 61.18 -13.30 -6.85
CA THR A 50 59.74 -13.38 -6.97
C THR A 50 59.16 -12.79 -5.69
N SER A 51 58.69 -11.54 -5.76
CA SER A 51 57.96 -10.91 -4.66
C SER A 51 56.68 -11.71 -4.43
N GLY A 52 56.69 -12.59 -3.42
CA GLY A 52 55.50 -13.28 -2.98
C GLY A 52 54.47 -12.24 -2.52
N PHE A 53 53.25 -12.34 -3.05
CA PHE A 53 52.11 -11.57 -2.56
C PHE A 53 52.01 -11.75 -1.05
N THR A 54 52.02 -10.64 -0.32
CA THR A 54 52.00 -10.71 1.14
C THR A 54 50.60 -11.10 1.61
N VAL A 55 50.50 -11.96 2.64
CA VAL A 55 49.22 -12.33 3.28
C VAL A 55 48.40 -11.08 3.65
N VAL A 56 49.09 -9.98 3.98
CA VAL A 56 48.49 -8.68 4.31
C VAL A 56 47.69 -8.10 3.14
N GLU A 57 48.22 -8.11 1.91
CA GLU A 57 47.50 -7.61 0.73
C GLU A 57 46.21 -8.40 0.47
N LEU A 58 46.25 -9.72 0.65
CA LEU A 58 45.07 -10.56 0.50
C LEU A 58 44.00 -10.25 1.55
N THR A 59 44.39 -10.00 2.81
CA THR A 59 43.44 -9.64 3.87
C THR A 59 42.81 -8.26 3.69
N ILE A 60 43.55 -7.30 3.14
CA ILE A 60 43.00 -5.97 2.84
C ILE A 60 42.03 -6.06 1.66
N ALA A 61 42.37 -6.84 0.63
CA ALA A 61 41.50 -7.05 -0.52
C ALA A 61 40.16 -7.69 -0.11
N THR A 62 40.19 -8.72 0.75
CA THR A 62 38.96 -9.36 1.26
C THR A 62 38.15 -8.43 2.15
N ALA A 63 38.78 -7.57 2.95
CA ALA A 63 38.09 -6.58 3.78
C ALA A 63 37.35 -5.53 2.94
N VAL A 64 37.99 -5.00 1.89
CA VAL A 64 37.34 -4.03 0.97
C VAL A 64 36.19 -4.70 0.21
N PHE A 65 36.40 -5.93 -0.25
CA PHE A 65 35.34 -6.70 -0.92
C PHE A 65 34.13 -6.94 -0.01
N ALA A 66 34.36 -7.34 1.25
CA ALA A 66 33.29 -7.54 2.23
C ALA A 66 32.52 -6.25 2.51
N ALA A 67 33.21 -5.10 2.61
CA ALA A 67 32.56 -3.80 2.79
C ALA A 67 31.64 -3.43 1.61
N VAL A 68 32.08 -3.70 0.37
CA VAL A 68 31.27 -3.45 -0.83
C VAL A 68 30.01 -4.34 -0.85
N LEU A 69 30.15 -5.63 -0.49
CA LEU A 69 28.99 -6.53 -0.38
C LEU A 69 27.99 -6.07 0.69
N LEU A 70 28.47 -5.57 1.83
CA LEU A 70 27.61 -5.06 2.89
C LEU A 70 26.81 -3.83 2.43
N VAL A 71 27.45 -2.89 1.74
CA VAL A 71 26.77 -1.72 1.16
C VAL A 71 25.73 -2.15 0.11
N GLY A 72 26.05 -3.16 -0.70
CA GLY A 72 25.11 -3.75 -1.66
C GLY A 72 23.86 -4.32 -0.99
N LEU A 73 24.03 -5.09 0.09
CA LEU A 73 22.91 -5.67 0.84
C LEU A 73 22.00 -4.60 1.46
N VAL A 74 22.58 -3.57 2.09
CA VAL A 74 21.80 -2.46 2.68
C VAL A 74 20.99 -1.73 1.61
N SER A 75 21.56 -1.54 0.43
CA SER A 75 20.88 -0.90 -0.70
C SER A 75 19.68 -1.73 -1.19
N PHE A 76 19.86 -3.06 -1.31
CA PHE A 76 18.79 -3.98 -1.72
C PHE A 76 17.63 -4.01 -0.72
N LEU A 77 17.92 -4.03 0.58
CA LEU A 77 16.89 -3.98 1.63
C LEU A 77 16.08 -2.68 1.57
N GLY A 78 16.71 -1.56 1.20
CA GLY A 78 16.01 -0.29 0.98
C GLY A 78 14.96 -0.37 -0.13
N VAL A 79 15.30 -1.00 -1.26
CA VAL A 79 14.37 -1.21 -2.39
C VAL A 79 13.22 -2.13 -1.99
N GLY A 80 13.50 -3.19 -1.22
CA GLY A 80 12.47 -4.13 -0.76
C GLY A 80 11.34 -3.43 0.02
N LYS A 81 11.66 -2.48 0.90
CA LYS A 81 10.65 -1.73 1.67
C LYS A 81 9.73 -0.88 0.78
N VAL A 82 10.30 -0.23 -0.24
CA VAL A 82 9.53 0.57 -1.20
C VAL A 82 8.60 -0.32 -2.03
N TYR A 83 9.06 -1.52 -2.39
CA TYR A 83 8.25 -2.49 -3.12
C TYR A 83 7.01 -2.93 -2.34
N TYR A 84 7.16 -3.33 -1.06
CA TYR A 84 6.00 -3.73 -0.23
C TYR A 84 4.95 -2.64 -0.09
N LYS A 85 5.39 -1.39 0.10
CA LYS A 85 4.49 -0.23 0.12
C LYS A 85 3.78 -0.03 -1.22
N GLY A 86 4.50 -0.20 -2.33
CA GLY A 86 3.92 -0.09 -3.67
C GLY A 86 2.86 -1.16 -3.96
N VAL A 87 3.07 -2.39 -3.49
CA VAL A 87 2.11 -3.49 -3.64
C VAL A 87 0.83 -3.23 -2.84
N SER A 88 0.94 -2.91 -1.55
CA SER A 88 -0.23 -2.63 -0.70
C SER A 88 -1.02 -1.41 -1.20
N LEU A 89 -0.33 -0.37 -1.68
CA LEU A 89 -0.96 0.80 -2.29
C LEU A 89 -1.76 0.43 -3.54
N THR A 90 -1.13 -0.28 -4.47
CA THR A 90 -1.77 -0.70 -5.73
C THR A 90 -2.97 -1.62 -5.47
N GLN A 91 -2.86 -2.58 -4.54
CA GLN A 91 -3.96 -3.48 -4.19
C GLN A 91 -5.14 -2.73 -3.55
N THR A 92 -4.87 -1.84 -2.59
CA THR A 92 -5.92 -1.03 -1.93
C THR A 92 -6.62 -0.13 -2.94
N GLN A 93 -5.86 0.45 -3.88
CA GLN A 93 -6.41 1.27 -4.95
C GLN A 93 -7.29 0.45 -5.90
N ALA A 94 -6.83 -0.74 -6.32
CA ALA A 94 -7.58 -1.62 -7.20
C ALA A 94 -8.92 -2.05 -6.58
N VAL A 95 -8.91 -2.45 -5.30
CA VAL A 95 -10.14 -2.83 -4.57
C VAL A 95 -11.12 -1.65 -4.47
N ALA A 96 -10.63 -0.47 -4.09
CA ALA A 96 -11.49 0.72 -4.01
C ALA A 96 -12.09 1.10 -5.38
N GLN A 97 -11.30 1.01 -6.46
CA GLN A 97 -11.79 1.25 -7.82
C GLN A 97 -12.80 0.21 -8.27
N GLN A 98 -12.58 -1.07 -7.93
CA GLN A 98 -13.52 -2.15 -8.21
C GLN A 98 -14.87 -1.90 -7.52
N ILE A 99 -14.86 -1.57 -6.23
CA ILE A 99 -16.08 -1.23 -5.46
C ILE A 99 -16.79 -0.04 -6.10
N LEU A 100 -16.06 1.03 -6.41
CA LEU A 100 -16.60 2.23 -7.03
C LEU A 100 -17.26 1.92 -8.39
N THR A 101 -16.61 1.11 -9.22
CA THR A 101 -17.08 0.75 -10.56
C THR A 101 -18.32 -0.12 -10.49
N GLN A 102 -18.34 -1.12 -9.59
CA GLN A 102 -19.49 -1.99 -9.37
C GLN A 102 -20.70 -1.19 -8.86
N LEU A 103 -20.52 -0.37 -7.82
CA LEU A 103 -21.59 0.49 -7.30
C LEU A 103 -22.09 1.47 -8.37
N THR A 104 -21.20 2.06 -9.16
CA THR A 104 -21.58 2.97 -10.24
C THR A 104 -22.44 2.27 -11.28
N ALA A 105 -22.04 1.07 -11.72
CA ALA A 105 -22.82 0.27 -12.67
C ALA A 105 -24.18 -0.13 -12.08
N ASP A 106 -24.20 -0.60 -10.83
CA ASP A 106 -25.44 -1.00 -10.16
C ASP A 106 -26.38 0.20 -9.95
N ILE A 107 -25.87 1.40 -9.64
CA ILE A 107 -26.66 2.65 -9.56
C ILE A 107 -27.27 3.02 -10.91
N GLN A 108 -26.52 2.88 -12.01
CA GLN A 108 -27.00 3.25 -13.34
C GLN A 108 -28.21 2.41 -13.77
N PHE A 109 -28.27 1.14 -13.38
CA PHE A 109 -29.35 0.22 -13.76
C PHE A 109 -30.38 -0.03 -12.64
N ALA A 110 -30.23 0.61 -11.48
CA ALA A 110 -31.12 0.39 -10.35
C ALA A 110 -32.49 1.08 -10.55
N PRO A 111 -33.60 0.34 -10.59
CA PRO A 111 -34.93 0.95 -10.65
C PRO A 111 -35.26 1.72 -9.36
N THR A 112 -34.72 1.25 -8.23
CA THR A 112 -34.90 1.86 -6.90
C THR A 112 -33.57 1.89 -6.16
N ILE A 113 -33.34 2.97 -5.42
CA ILE A 113 -32.13 3.16 -4.61
C ILE A 113 -32.58 3.38 -3.17
N VAL A 114 -32.12 2.51 -2.28
CA VAL A 114 -32.32 2.64 -0.84
C VAL A 114 -30.95 2.92 -0.24
N THR A 115 -30.79 4.12 0.33
CA THR A 115 -29.54 4.53 1.01
C THR A 115 -29.25 3.66 2.22
N ALA A 116 -28.02 3.76 2.73
CA ALA A 116 -27.57 3.00 3.89
C ALA A 116 -28.55 3.10 5.07
N LYS A 117 -28.92 1.94 5.61
CA LYS A 117 -29.75 1.76 6.82
C LYS A 117 -28.99 0.85 7.77
N ALA A 118 -29.15 1.07 9.07
CA ALA A 118 -28.64 0.15 10.08
C ALA A 118 -29.37 -1.19 9.99
N THR A 119 -28.65 -2.28 10.20
CA THR A 119 -29.23 -3.60 10.44
C THR A 119 -29.70 -3.72 11.88
N GLY A 120 -30.56 -4.71 12.17
CA GLY A 120 -31.08 -4.92 13.53
C GLY A 120 -30.03 -5.34 14.57
N ASP A 121 -28.82 -5.68 14.13
CA ASP A 121 -27.68 -6.05 14.99
C ASP A 121 -26.93 -4.84 15.58
N GLY A 122 -27.18 -3.62 15.09
CA GLY A 122 -26.52 -2.39 15.51
C GLY A 122 -25.07 -2.21 15.06
N SER A 123 -24.46 -3.19 14.40
CA SER A 123 -23.06 -3.14 13.92
C SER A 123 -22.97 -2.96 12.41
N SER A 124 -23.89 -3.60 11.67
CA SER A 124 -23.86 -3.61 10.23
C SER A 124 -24.77 -2.53 9.63
N GLN A 125 -24.52 -2.20 8.38
CA GLN A 125 -25.38 -1.36 7.57
C GLN A 125 -25.63 -2.04 6.24
N PHE A 126 -26.73 -1.69 5.60
CA PHE A 126 -27.03 -2.18 4.26
C PHE A 126 -27.66 -1.10 3.40
N LEU A 127 -27.40 -1.16 2.10
CA LEU A 127 -28.06 -0.36 1.08
C LEU A 127 -28.52 -1.28 -0.05
N CYS A 128 -29.53 -0.87 -0.81
CA CYS A 128 -30.01 -1.66 -1.95
C CYS A 128 -30.07 -0.82 -3.22
N LEU A 129 -29.67 -1.44 -4.31
CA LEU A 129 -29.69 -0.93 -5.68
C LEU A 129 -30.52 -1.92 -6.51
N GLY A 130 -31.83 -1.69 -6.59
CA GLY A 130 -32.77 -2.66 -7.12
C GLY A 130 -32.75 -3.99 -6.35
N ASN A 131 -32.38 -5.07 -7.04
CA ASN A 131 -32.26 -6.41 -6.47
C ASN A 131 -30.85 -6.74 -5.95
N ILE A 132 -29.92 -5.79 -6.01
CA ILE A 132 -28.58 -5.95 -5.43
C ILE A 132 -28.57 -5.30 -4.05
N ARG A 133 -28.06 -6.02 -3.06
CA ARG A 133 -27.89 -5.51 -1.70
C ARG A 133 -26.41 -5.50 -1.36
N TYR A 134 -25.97 -4.39 -0.76
CA TYR A 134 -24.64 -4.22 -0.22
C TYR A 134 -24.76 -4.16 1.29
N THR A 135 -24.09 -5.08 1.99
CA THR A 135 -24.09 -5.16 3.45
C THR A 135 -22.67 -4.95 3.94
N PHE A 136 -22.47 -4.06 4.91
CA PHE A 136 -21.12 -3.67 5.31
C PHE A 136 -21.00 -3.36 6.80
N ASN A 137 -19.80 -3.64 7.32
CA ASN A 137 -19.36 -3.25 8.65
C ASN A 137 -18.28 -2.19 8.50
N LEU A 138 -18.55 -0.98 8.98
CA LEU A 138 -17.53 0.06 9.00
C LEU A 138 -16.43 -0.33 9.98
N TYR A 139 -15.19 -0.04 9.62
CA TYR A 139 -13.99 -0.22 10.44
C TYR A 139 -13.59 -1.67 10.74
N GLN A 140 -14.41 -2.64 10.36
CA GLN A 140 -14.12 -4.06 10.52
C GLN A 140 -13.02 -4.48 9.54
N LYS A 141 -11.92 -5.01 10.09
CA LYS A 141 -10.84 -5.61 9.31
C LYS A 141 -11.26 -7.00 8.84
N VAL A 142 -11.16 -7.23 7.54
CA VAL A 142 -11.37 -8.56 6.94
C VAL A 142 -10.15 -9.43 7.20
N ASP A 143 -10.38 -10.62 7.76
CA ASP A 143 -9.39 -11.68 7.84
C ASP A 143 -9.88 -12.89 7.05
N LEU A 144 -9.26 -13.16 5.90
CA LEU A 144 -9.71 -14.25 5.03
C LEU A 144 -9.52 -15.64 5.65
N ALA A 145 -8.69 -15.78 6.70
CA ALA A 145 -8.53 -17.04 7.42
C ALA A 145 -9.66 -17.30 8.42
N ASP A 146 -10.38 -16.27 8.85
CA ASP A 146 -11.45 -16.30 9.85
C ASP A 146 -12.63 -15.43 9.37
N HIS A 147 -13.01 -15.59 8.11
CA HIS A 147 -14.10 -14.84 7.47
C HIS A 147 -15.41 -15.61 7.62
N ASP A 148 -16.48 -14.87 7.91
CA ASP A 148 -17.84 -15.36 7.81
C ASP A 148 -18.75 -14.27 7.21
N ASN A 149 -19.91 -14.68 6.70
CA ASN A 149 -20.89 -13.77 6.09
C ASN A 149 -21.87 -13.15 7.11
N GLN A 150 -21.62 -13.26 8.42
CA GLN A 150 -22.57 -12.82 9.47
C GLN A 150 -22.02 -11.76 10.41
N SER A 151 -20.75 -11.83 10.78
CA SER A 151 -20.11 -11.00 11.80
C SER A 151 -18.69 -10.58 11.42
N LYS A 152 -17.98 -11.37 10.59
CA LYS A 152 -16.57 -11.17 10.23
C LYS A 152 -16.37 -10.83 8.75
N PHE A 153 -17.18 -9.92 8.25
CA PHE A 153 -17.09 -9.38 6.89
C PHE A 153 -16.87 -7.86 6.90
N GLY A 154 -16.42 -7.33 5.77
CA GLY A 154 -16.22 -5.90 5.58
C GLY A 154 -17.26 -5.28 4.66
N LEU A 155 -17.36 -5.76 3.42
CA LEU A 155 -18.34 -5.32 2.43
C LEU A 155 -18.80 -6.52 1.59
N LEU A 156 -19.99 -7.02 1.88
CA LEU A 156 -20.66 -8.06 1.11
C LEU A 156 -21.54 -7.44 0.04
N ARG A 157 -21.54 -8.06 -1.14
CA ARG A 157 -22.54 -7.85 -2.19
C ARG A 157 -23.34 -9.13 -2.37
N ASP A 158 -24.66 -9.06 -2.29
CA ASP A 158 -25.56 -10.19 -2.50
C ASP A 158 -26.76 -9.82 -3.39
N SER A 159 -27.50 -10.83 -3.85
CA SER A 159 -28.67 -10.65 -4.70
C SER A 159 -29.94 -10.99 -3.92
N LEU A 160 -30.88 -10.07 -3.81
CA LEU A 160 -32.14 -10.31 -3.11
C LEU A 160 -32.97 -11.36 -3.87
N PRO A 161 -33.49 -12.41 -3.18
CA PRO A 161 -34.34 -13.39 -3.83
C PRO A 161 -35.70 -12.78 -4.19
N GLY A 162 -36.03 -12.78 -5.49
CA GLY A 162 -37.32 -12.29 -6.00
C GLY A 162 -37.49 -10.77 -5.91
N SER A 163 -38.74 -10.31 -5.83
CA SER A 163 -39.10 -8.90 -5.61
C SER A 163 -39.28 -8.56 -4.12
N THR A 164 -38.55 -9.28 -3.25
CA THR A 164 -38.51 -8.92 -1.83
C THR A 164 -37.86 -7.54 -1.73
N GLY A 165 -38.54 -6.58 -1.09
CA GLY A 165 -38.03 -5.22 -0.95
C GLY A 165 -36.66 -5.17 -0.27
N CYS A 166 -36.10 -3.96 -0.12
CA CYS A 166 -34.81 -3.77 0.55
C CYS A 166 -34.90 -4.06 2.07
N ASN A 167 -34.90 -5.35 2.41
CA ASN A 167 -34.97 -5.86 3.77
C ASN A 167 -33.58 -6.10 4.34
N SER A 168 -33.48 -5.98 5.67
CA SER A 168 -32.24 -6.22 6.39
C SER A 168 -31.78 -7.68 6.21
N PRO A 169 -30.46 -7.94 6.06
CA PRO A 169 -29.92 -9.30 6.09
C PRO A 169 -29.89 -9.92 7.48
N PHE A 170 -30.05 -9.12 8.55
CA PHE A 170 -29.94 -9.55 9.94
C PHE A 170 -31.09 -8.99 10.81
N GLY A 171 -31.47 -9.72 11.85
CA GLY A 171 -32.55 -9.35 12.79
C GLY A 171 -33.92 -9.94 12.45
N ASP A 172 -34.97 -9.42 13.09
CA ASP A 172 -36.35 -9.87 12.89
C ASP A 172 -36.87 -9.51 11.49
N GLY A 173 -37.42 -10.50 10.78
CA GLY A 173 -37.84 -10.33 9.39
C GLY A 173 -36.67 -10.26 8.38
N ALA A 174 -35.48 -10.69 8.80
CA ALA A 174 -34.31 -10.73 7.93
C ALA A 174 -34.53 -11.60 6.69
N VAL A 175 -34.04 -11.10 5.56
CA VAL A 175 -33.90 -11.90 4.33
C VAL A 175 -32.45 -12.35 4.23
N SER A 176 -32.22 -13.65 4.41
CA SER A 176 -30.88 -14.26 4.37
C SER A 176 -30.08 -13.82 3.15
N LEU A 177 -28.78 -13.67 3.34
CA LEU A 177 -27.85 -13.38 2.25
C LEU A 177 -27.92 -14.49 1.19
N ASN A 178 -27.98 -14.09 -0.08
CA ASN A 178 -28.07 -15.03 -1.21
C ASN A 178 -26.88 -14.83 -2.16
N ASN A 179 -25.96 -15.80 -2.12
CA ASN A 179 -24.65 -15.79 -2.77
C ASN A 179 -23.81 -14.54 -2.43
N PRO A 180 -23.61 -14.22 -1.13
CA PRO A 180 -22.81 -13.07 -0.73
C PRO A 180 -21.36 -13.21 -1.23
N THR A 181 -20.83 -12.13 -1.79
CA THR A 181 -19.45 -12.01 -2.22
C THR A 181 -18.77 -10.89 -1.45
N GLU A 182 -17.68 -11.19 -0.74
CA GLU A 182 -16.84 -10.18 -0.08
C GLU A 182 -16.05 -9.40 -1.13
N LEU A 183 -16.13 -8.07 -1.06
CA LEU A 183 -15.47 -7.17 -1.99
C LEU A 183 -14.14 -6.65 -1.48
N LEU A 184 -13.85 -6.78 -0.18
CA LEU A 184 -12.56 -6.38 0.39
C LEU A 184 -11.55 -7.53 0.40
N GLY A 185 -10.28 -7.17 0.23
CA GLY A 185 -9.17 -8.10 0.38
C GLY A 185 -8.79 -8.39 1.84
N ASN A 186 -7.87 -9.34 2.03
CA ASN A 186 -7.33 -9.63 3.36
C ASN A 186 -6.69 -8.38 3.99
N LYS A 187 -6.91 -8.19 5.29
CA LYS A 187 -6.44 -7.04 6.09
C LYS A 187 -6.91 -5.68 5.57
N MET A 188 -7.97 -5.64 4.76
CA MET A 188 -8.64 -4.41 4.37
C MET A 188 -9.85 -4.15 5.26
N ARG A 189 -10.26 -2.88 5.34
CA ARG A 189 -11.46 -2.43 6.03
C ARG A 189 -12.11 -1.28 5.28
N LEU A 190 -13.43 -1.18 5.39
CA LEU A 190 -14.20 -0.08 4.85
C LEU A 190 -14.26 1.04 5.90
N ALA A 191 -13.64 2.17 5.62
CA ALA A 191 -13.66 3.33 6.52
C ALA A 191 -14.83 4.27 6.22
N LYS A 192 -15.30 4.30 4.98
CA LYS A 192 -16.45 5.08 4.55
C LYS A 192 -17.11 4.41 3.36
N LEU A 193 -18.43 4.32 3.41
CA LEU A 193 -19.27 4.09 2.24
C LEU A 193 -20.51 4.95 2.41
N ASN A 194 -20.63 5.97 1.58
CA ASN A 194 -21.74 6.91 1.66
C ASN A 194 -22.33 7.12 0.27
N LEU A 195 -23.65 6.97 0.18
CA LEU A 195 -24.43 7.22 -1.03
C LEU A 195 -25.48 8.27 -0.69
N THR A 196 -25.34 9.46 -1.26
CA THR A 196 -26.25 10.59 -1.00
C THR A 196 -26.77 11.18 -2.31
N PRO A 197 -28.02 11.67 -2.35
CA PRO A 197 -28.47 12.46 -3.49
C PRO A 197 -27.56 13.66 -3.69
N ALA A 198 -27.20 13.96 -4.94
CA ALA A 198 -26.48 15.18 -5.25
C ALA A 198 -27.36 16.39 -4.93
N LYS A 199 -26.74 17.49 -4.53
CA LYS A 199 -27.44 18.73 -4.20
C LYS A 199 -27.22 19.78 -5.28
N ASP A 200 -28.27 20.50 -5.64
CA ASP A 200 -28.18 21.67 -6.50
C ASP A 200 -27.57 22.87 -5.75
N ALA A 201 -27.42 24.01 -6.45
CA ALA A 201 -26.88 25.24 -5.86
C ALA A 201 -27.77 25.83 -4.73
N ALA A 202 -29.06 25.46 -4.69
CA ALA A 202 -30.01 25.87 -3.65
C ALA A 202 -30.06 24.87 -2.48
N GLY A 203 -29.31 23.77 -2.55
CA GLY A 203 -29.30 22.70 -1.54
C GLY A 203 -30.43 21.68 -1.68
N GLY A 204 -31.25 21.77 -2.74
CA GLY A 204 -32.26 20.78 -3.09
C GLY A 204 -31.64 19.52 -3.66
N ASN A 205 -32.28 18.37 -3.46
CA ASN A 205 -31.80 17.11 -4.03
C ASN A 205 -32.06 17.08 -5.55
N VAL A 206 -31.02 16.83 -6.34
CA VAL A 206 -31.12 16.59 -7.77
C VAL A 206 -31.65 15.18 -7.98
N THR A 207 -32.78 15.05 -8.65
CA THR A 207 -33.33 13.74 -9.05
C THR A 207 -32.34 13.06 -9.98
N ASP A 208 -32.11 11.75 -9.78
CA ASP A 208 -31.25 10.91 -10.61
C ASP A 208 -29.74 11.13 -10.52
N LEU A 209 -29.26 12.09 -9.73
CA LEU A 209 -27.82 12.30 -9.53
C LEU A 209 -27.41 11.92 -8.10
N TRP A 210 -26.38 11.08 -7.98
CA TRP A 210 -25.96 10.51 -6.70
C TRP A 210 -24.47 10.71 -6.47
N ASN A 211 -24.09 11.17 -5.28
CA ASN A 211 -22.72 11.24 -4.82
C ASN A 211 -22.37 9.94 -4.08
N LEU A 212 -21.30 9.30 -4.52
CA LEU A 212 -20.76 8.09 -3.94
C LEU A 212 -19.36 8.37 -3.38
N ASP A 213 -19.19 8.17 -2.07
CA ASP A 213 -17.92 8.23 -1.38
C ASP A 213 -17.52 6.84 -0.88
N VAL A 214 -16.34 6.37 -1.27
CA VAL A 214 -15.76 5.10 -0.82
C VAL A 214 -14.38 5.36 -0.25
N LYS A 215 -14.13 4.91 0.98
CA LYS A 215 -12.81 4.97 1.61
C LYS A 215 -12.43 3.59 2.14
N VAL A 216 -11.31 3.06 1.66
CA VAL A 216 -10.77 1.75 2.04
C VAL A 216 -9.41 1.96 2.70
N ALA A 217 -9.17 1.23 3.79
CA ALA A 217 -7.87 1.18 4.44
C ALA A 217 -7.35 -0.26 4.47
N TYR A 218 -6.05 -0.42 4.28
CA TYR A 218 -5.31 -1.67 4.39
C TYR A 218 -4.31 -1.55 5.54
N GLY A 219 -4.22 -2.61 6.34
CA GLY A 219 -3.25 -2.74 7.43
C GLY A 219 -3.88 -3.23 8.71
N ASP A 220 -3.02 -3.72 9.61
CA ASP A 220 -3.39 -4.04 10.99
C ASP A 220 -3.67 -2.77 11.83
N ASP A 221 -4.22 -2.95 13.02
CA ASP A 221 -4.67 -1.83 13.86
C ASP A 221 -3.50 -1.01 14.43
N ASP A 222 -2.33 -1.63 14.58
CA ASP A 222 -1.10 -1.01 15.08
C ASP A 222 -0.39 -0.12 14.06
N VAL A 223 -0.66 -0.32 12.76
CA VAL A 223 -0.09 0.50 11.67
C VAL A 223 -1.04 1.61 11.21
N LEU A 224 -2.25 1.70 11.78
CA LEU A 224 -3.26 2.69 11.47
C LEU A 224 -3.47 3.66 12.64
N THR A 225 -3.61 4.95 12.32
CA THR A 225 -4.07 5.95 13.28
C THR A 225 -5.59 6.02 13.23
N ASN A 226 -6.23 5.75 14.37
CA ASN A 226 -7.69 5.69 14.56
C ASN A 226 -8.39 4.69 13.61
N PRO A 227 -8.12 3.38 13.74
CA PRO A 227 -8.74 2.36 12.87
C PRO A 227 -10.27 2.30 12.95
N GLY A 228 -10.86 2.77 14.05
CA GLY A 228 -12.31 2.75 14.34
C GLY A 228 -13.11 3.98 13.91
N VAL A 229 -12.54 4.87 13.07
CA VAL A 229 -13.24 6.11 12.63
C VAL A 229 -13.01 6.40 11.14
N GLU A 230 -13.90 7.22 10.55
CA GLU A 230 -13.87 7.59 9.13
C GLU A 230 -12.52 8.19 8.71
N ASN A 231 -11.90 8.98 9.59
CA ASN A 231 -10.61 9.64 9.39
C ASN A 231 -9.40 8.74 9.64
N VAL A 232 -9.52 7.44 9.33
CA VAL A 232 -8.37 6.53 9.34
C VAL A 232 -7.25 7.04 8.43
N THR A 233 -6.02 6.96 8.94
CA THR A 233 -4.78 7.31 8.24
C THR A 233 -3.69 6.32 8.61
N CYS A 234 -2.64 6.20 7.80
CA CYS A 234 -1.47 5.40 8.19
C CYS A 234 -0.71 6.10 9.31
N ASP A 235 -0.21 5.32 10.27
CA ASP A 235 0.77 5.81 11.24
C ASP A 235 1.97 6.41 10.50
N ALA A 236 2.53 7.50 11.01
CA ALA A 236 3.70 8.17 10.47
C ALA A 236 5.01 7.43 10.76
N ASN A 237 4.99 6.36 11.56
CA ASN A 237 6.18 5.57 11.86
C ASN A 237 6.76 4.87 10.62
N LEU A 238 8.02 5.18 10.29
CA LEU A 238 8.71 4.66 9.11
C LEU A 238 8.74 3.13 9.03
N THR A 239 8.75 2.42 10.15
CA THR A 239 8.73 0.94 10.17
C THR A 239 7.37 0.35 9.82
N SER A 240 6.29 1.08 10.13
CA SER A 240 4.90 0.62 9.99
C SER A 240 4.25 1.09 8.69
N THR A 241 4.68 2.24 8.15
CA THR A 241 4.13 2.85 6.92
C THR A 241 4.22 1.97 5.66
N GLN A 242 5.05 0.93 5.68
CA GLN A 242 5.20 -0.01 4.57
C GLN A 242 4.08 -1.07 4.51
N PHE A 243 3.32 -1.21 5.59
CA PHE A 243 2.22 -2.18 5.73
C PHE A 243 0.85 -1.52 5.83
N CYS A 244 0.76 -0.23 5.49
CA CYS A 244 -0.47 0.52 5.52
C CYS A 244 -0.71 1.26 4.20
N SER A 245 -1.97 1.28 3.77
CA SER A 245 -2.43 2.11 2.66
C SER A 245 -3.85 2.57 2.92
N VAL A 246 -4.18 3.81 2.53
CA VAL A 246 -5.54 4.35 2.60
C VAL A 246 -5.87 5.00 1.27
N ASN A 247 -6.99 4.60 0.67
CA ASN A 247 -7.49 5.19 -0.57
C ASN A 247 -8.92 5.71 -0.37
N SER A 248 -9.18 6.92 -0.86
CA SER A 248 -10.50 7.56 -0.83
C SER A 248 -10.87 7.93 -2.25
N GLN A 249 -12.06 7.53 -2.68
CA GLN A 249 -12.61 7.79 -4.00
C GLN A 249 -13.98 8.44 -3.83
N THR A 250 -14.22 9.51 -4.57
CA THR A 250 -15.50 10.20 -4.61
C THR A 250 -15.88 10.36 -6.06
N THR A 251 -17.12 10.01 -6.41
CA THR A 251 -17.66 10.20 -7.74
C THR A 251 -19.13 10.61 -7.68
N THR A 252 -19.61 11.18 -8.78
CA THR A 252 -21.03 11.50 -8.96
C THR A 252 -21.55 10.66 -10.13
N VAL A 253 -22.66 9.97 -9.92
CA VAL A 253 -23.25 9.04 -10.89
C VAL A 253 -24.67 9.49 -11.22
N SER A 254 -24.97 9.60 -12.52
CA SER A 254 -26.35 9.73 -12.99
C SER A 254 -26.97 8.34 -13.10
N ARG A 255 -28.20 8.18 -12.59
CA ARG A 255 -29.04 7.02 -12.87
C ARG A 255 -29.35 7.00 -14.37
N GLY A 256 -29.22 5.85 -15.01
CA GLY A 256 -29.60 5.66 -16.41
C GLY A 256 -31.13 5.72 -16.55
N LEU A 257 -31.60 6.27 -17.67
CA LEU A 257 -33.02 6.25 -18.05
C LEU A 257 -33.45 4.85 -18.51
#